data_AF-W5VPH2-F1
#
_entry.id   AF-W5VPH2-F1
#
_cell.length_a   1.000
_cell.length_b   1.000
_cell.length_c   1.000
_cell.angle_alpha   90.00
_cell.angle_beta   90.00
_cell.angle_gamma   90.00
#
_symmetry.space_group_name_H-M   'P 1'
#
loop_
_entity.id
_entity.type
_entity.pdbx_description
1 polymer ?
#
loop_
_entity_poly.entity_id
_entity_poly.type
_entity_poly.pdbx_seq_one_letter_code
_entity_poly.pdbx_strand_id
1 'polypeptide(L)'
;GCIQGLLELMNLPYVGCHVAASALCMNKWLLHQLADTMGIASAPTLLLSRYENDPATIDRFIQDHGFPIFIKPNEAGSSKGITKVTDKTALQSALTTAFAYGSTVLIQKAIAGIEIGCGILGNEQLTIGACDAISLVDGFFDFEEKYQLISATITVPAPLPLAL
;
A
#
# COMPACT_ATOMS: atom_id res chain seq x y z
N GLY A 1 3.70 5.79 14.96
CA GLY A 1 3.79 5.06 16.24
C GLY A 1 4.75 5.73 17.20
N CYS A 2 6.03 5.84 16.84
CA CYS A 2 7.08 6.30 17.75
C CYS A 2 6.85 7.72 18.30
N ILE A 3 6.53 8.68 17.42
CA ILE A 3 6.27 10.07 17.83
C ILE A 3 5.02 10.16 18.71
N GLN A 4 3.95 9.45 18.35
CA GLN A 4 2.75 9.36 19.19
C GLN A 4 3.11 8.84 20.58
N GLY A 5 3.92 7.79 20.69
CA GLY A 5 4.33 7.23 21.98
C GLY A 5 5.09 8.23 22.86
N LEU A 6 5.96 9.04 22.26
CA LEU A 6 6.62 10.14 22.97
C LEU A 6 5.61 11.17 23.50
N LEU A 7 4.65 11.58 22.67
CA LEU A 7 3.63 12.56 23.05
C LEU A 7 2.71 12.04 24.16
N GLU A 8 2.35 10.75 24.13
CA GLU A 8 1.59 10.09 25.20
C GLU A 8 2.37 10.09 26.54
N LEU A 9 3.67 9.77 26.52
CA LEU A 9 4.52 9.82 27.73
C LEU A 9 4.65 11.23 28.31
N MET A 10 4.61 12.25 27.43
CA MET A 10 4.64 13.65 27.82
C MET A 10 3.25 14.19 28.22
N ASN A 11 2.20 13.38 28.09
CA ASN A 11 0.80 13.78 28.30
C ASN A 11 0.42 15.03 27.47
N LEU A 12 0.89 15.08 26.22
CA LEU A 12 0.62 16.18 25.31
C LEU A 12 -0.50 15.81 24.32
N PRO A 13 -1.47 16.73 24.08
CA PRO A 13 -2.46 16.51 23.04
C PRO A 13 -1.81 16.56 21.64
N TYR A 14 -2.31 15.75 20.71
CA TYR A 14 -1.85 15.73 19.32
C TYR A 14 -2.96 15.35 18.34
N VAL A 15 -2.76 15.72 17.07
CA VAL A 15 -3.69 15.42 15.98
C VAL A 15 -3.34 14.08 15.32
N GLY A 16 -4.37 13.29 15.01
CA GLY A 16 -4.25 12.07 14.21
C GLY A 16 -4.43 10.78 15.02
N CYS A 17 -4.03 9.66 14.43
CA CYS A 17 -4.17 8.33 15.02
C CYS A 17 -3.29 8.14 16.26
N HIS A 18 -3.77 7.37 17.24
CA HIS A 18 -2.98 6.92 18.39
C HIS A 18 -1.83 5.97 17.98
N VAL A 19 -1.01 5.57 18.96
CA VAL A 19 0.18 4.73 18.78
C VAL A 19 -0.10 3.45 17.99
N ALA A 20 -1.08 2.66 18.41
CA ALA A 20 -1.40 1.36 17.83
C ALA A 20 -1.88 1.48 16.37
N ALA A 21 -2.86 2.35 16.12
CA ALA A 21 -3.37 2.62 14.78
C ALA A 21 -2.27 3.15 13.85
N SER A 22 -1.42 4.07 14.33
CA SER A 22 -0.30 4.61 13.56
C SER A 22 0.75 3.55 13.20
N ALA A 23 1.01 2.58 14.08
CA ALA A 23 1.95 1.50 13.82
C ALA A 23 1.37 0.48 12.84
N LEU A 24 0.11 0.09 13.06
CA LEU A 24 -0.62 -0.86 12.22
C LEU A 24 -0.76 -0.35 10.78
N CYS A 25 -1.23 0.89 10.59
CA CYS A 25 -1.46 1.43 9.24
C CYS A 25 -0.16 1.71 8.46
N MET A 26 0.99 1.78 9.14
CA MET A 26 2.29 1.91 8.48
C MET A 26 2.82 0.56 7.96
N ASN A 27 2.49 -0.53 8.65
CA ASN A 27 2.94 -1.88 8.30
C ASN A 27 1.91 -2.55 7.38
N LYS A 28 2.19 -2.57 6.07
CA LYS A 28 1.26 -3.08 5.06
C LYS A 28 0.88 -4.53 5.29
N TRP A 29 1.82 -5.38 5.69
CA TRP A 29 1.55 -6.78 6.00
C TRP A 29 0.53 -6.92 7.13
N LEU A 30 0.79 -6.28 8.28
CA LEU A 30 -0.11 -6.36 9.43
C LEU A 30 -1.49 -5.79 9.10
N LEU A 31 -1.55 -4.70 8.33
CA LEU A 31 -2.81 -4.14 7.84
C LEU A 31 -3.58 -5.16 6.97
N HIS A 32 -2.91 -5.82 6.03
CA HIS A 32 -3.53 -6.85 5.18
C HIS A 32 -4.02 -8.05 5.99
N GLN A 33 -3.25 -8.50 6.99
CA GLN A 33 -3.67 -9.58 7.87
C GLN A 33 -4.90 -9.19 8.71
N LEU A 34 -4.94 -7.98 9.26
CA LEU A 34 -6.11 -7.52 10.00
C LEU A 34 -7.34 -7.39 9.09
N ALA A 35 -7.18 -6.80 7.91
CA ALA A 35 -8.25 -6.66 6.93
C ALA A 35 -8.87 -8.02 6.58
N ASP A 36 -8.04 -9.05 6.37
CA ASP A 36 -8.48 -10.41 6.08
C ASP A 36 -9.33 -11.00 7.22
N THR A 37 -8.91 -10.83 8.48
CA THR A 37 -9.72 -11.27 9.63
C THR A 37 -11.08 -10.57 9.76
N MET A 38 -11.22 -9.39 9.15
CA MET A 38 -12.47 -8.63 9.09
C MET A 38 -13.28 -8.89 7.81
N GLY A 39 -12.82 -9.79 6.93
CA GLY A 39 -13.46 -10.08 5.65
C GLY A 39 -13.31 -8.96 4.61
N ILE A 40 -12.35 -8.05 4.81
CA ILE A 40 -12.04 -6.99 3.85
C ILE A 40 -11.06 -7.56 2.82
N ALA A 41 -11.54 -7.68 1.58
CA ALA A 41 -10.74 -8.21 0.48
C ALA A 41 -9.50 -7.34 0.23
N SER A 42 -8.37 -8.00 0.01
CA SER A 42 -7.15 -7.34 -0.45
C SER A 42 -6.41 -8.21 -1.47
N ALA A 43 -5.52 -7.58 -2.24
CA ALA A 43 -4.79 -8.30 -3.28
C ALA A 43 -3.93 -9.43 -2.66
N PRO A 44 -3.82 -10.60 -3.32
CA PRO A 44 -2.92 -11.66 -2.90
C PRO A 44 -1.51 -11.11 -2.64
N THR A 45 -0.98 -11.40 -1.45
CA THR A 45 0.23 -10.77 -0.93
C THR A 45 1.13 -11.79 -0.25
N LEU A 46 2.42 -11.73 -0.53
CA LEU A 46 3.48 -12.48 0.11
C LEU A 46 4.45 -11.52 0.82
N LEU A 47 4.74 -11.78 2.09
CA LEU A 47 5.79 -11.09 2.84
C LEU A 47 7.11 -11.85 2.68
N LEU A 48 8.17 -11.12 2.37
CA LEU A 48 9.55 -11.63 2.37
C LEU A 48 10.41 -10.84 3.35
N SER A 49 11.28 -11.55 4.05
CA SER A 49 12.35 -10.96 4.86
C SER A 49 13.65 -10.99 4.07
N ARG A 50 14.52 -9.99 4.26
CA ARG A 50 15.88 -10.00 3.69
C ARG A 50 16.67 -11.25 4.11
N TYR A 51 16.36 -11.78 5.28
CA TYR A 51 17.03 -12.94 5.87
C TYR A 51 16.34 -14.26 5.53
N GLU A 52 15.09 -14.21 5.06
CA GLU A 52 14.25 -15.36 4.74
C GLU A 52 13.46 -15.06 3.46
N ASN A 53 14.10 -15.27 2.31
CA ASN A 53 13.54 -15.00 0.96
C ASN A 53 13.75 -16.16 -0.01
N ASP A 54 13.36 -17.36 0.43
CA ASP A 54 13.47 -18.58 -0.37
C ASP A 54 12.90 -18.42 -1.80
N PRO A 55 13.72 -18.59 -2.84
CA PRO A 55 13.29 -18.49 -4.23
C PRO A 55 12.10 -19.39 -4.58
N ALA A 56 11.99 -20.57 -3.96
CA ALA A 56 10.88 -21.49 -4.25
C ALA A 56 9.52 -20.93 -3.80
N THR A 57 9.50 -20.20 -2.69
CA THR A 57 8.31 -19.51 -2.19
C THR A 57 7.85 -18.41 -3.16
N ILE A 58 8.81 -17.66 -3.72
CA ILE A 58 8.53 -16.61 -4.71
C ILE A 58 8.01 -17.22 -6.02
N ASP A 59 8.66 -18.28 -6.50
CA ASP A 59 8.26 -18.97 -7.72
C ASP A 59 6.86 -19.57 -7.60
N ARG A 60 6.51 -20.13 -6.44
CA ARG A 60 5.14 -20.61 -6.16
C ARG A 60 4.11 -19.48 -6.21
N PHE A 61 4.38 -18.35 -5.57
CA PHE A 61 3.49 -17.20 -5.63
C PHE A 61 3.28 -16.70 -7.06
N ILE A 62 4.35 -16.65 -7.86
CA ILE A 62 4.27 -16.26 -9.28
C ILE A 62 3.49 -17.30 -10.10
N GLN A 63 3.65 -18.60 -9.80
CA GLN A 63 2.88 -19.65 -10.46
C GLN A 63 1.38 -19.53 -10.17
N ASP A 64 1.01 -19.23 -8.92
CA ASP A 64 -0.39 -19.18 -8.48
C ASP A 64 -1.10 -17.89 -8.95
N HIS A 65 -0.37 -16.76 -9.09
CA HIS A 65 -0.98 -15.44 -9.34
C HIS A 65 -0.53 -14.75 -10.64
N GLY A 66 0.57 -15.19 -11.22
CA GLY A 66 1.13 -14.64 -12.45
C GLY A 66 1.56 -13.16 -12.36
N PHE A 67 2.06 -12.65 -13.48
CA PHE A 67 2.40 -11.23 -13.65
C PHE A 67 1.18 -10.40 -14.13
N PRO A 68 1.21 -9.06 -14.02
CA PRO A 68 2.20 -8.28 -13.28
C PRO A 68 2.02 -8.39 -11.76
N ILE A 69 3.10 -8.12 -11.02
CA ILE A 69 3.16 -8.04 -9.55
C ILE A 69 3.81 -6.71 -9.15
N PHE A 70 3.47 -6.21 -7.97
CA PHE A 70 4.17 -5.11 -7.33
C PHE A 70 5.11 -5.62 -6.25
N ILE A 71 6.36 -5.17 -6.27
CA ILE A 71 7.30 -5.35 -5.17
C ILE A 71 7.43 -4.01 -4.45
N LYS A 72 7.20 -3.99 -3.14
CA LYS A 72 7.21 -2.75 -2.34
C LYS A 72 7.74 -2.97 -0.92
N PRO A 73 8.40 -1.98 -0.29
CA PRO A 73 8.82 -2.10 1.10
C PRO A 73 7.60 -2.15 2.03
N ASN A 74 7.67 -2.98 3.07
CA ASN A 74 6.54 -3.19 3.98
C ASN A 74 6.12 -1.90 4.70
N GLU A 75 7.10 -1.10 5.16
CA GLU A 75 6.88 0.05 6.06
C GLU A 75 7.25 1.41 5.44
N ALA A 76 7.36 1.51 4.10
CA ALA A 76 7.64 2.77 3.41
C ALA A 76 6.38 3.47 2.86
N GLY A 77 6.43 4.81 2.76
CA GLY A 77 5.42 5.65 2.12
C GLY A 77 5.87 6.28 0.79
N SER A 78 4.99 7.05 0.16
CA SER A 78 5.27 7.88 -1.04
C SER A 78 5.79 7.10 -2.26
N SER A 79 5.35 5.87 -2.48
CA SER A 79 5.76 5.04 -3.63
C SER A 79 7.29 4.81 -3.76
N LYS A 80 8.07 5.09 -2.72
CA LYS A 80 9.53 4.86 -2.74
C LYS A 80 9.83 3.37 -2.67
N GLY A 81 10.73 2.92 -3.55
CA GLY A 81 11.14 1.52 -3.63
C GLY A 81 10.06 0.57 -4.17
N ILE A 82 9.00 1.10 -4.80
CA ILE A 82 7.96 0.29 -5.43
C ILE A 82 8.30 0.04 -6.88
N THR A 83 8.24 -1.22 -7.31
CA THR A 83 8.45 -1.61 -8.71
C THR A 83 7.30 -2.49 -9.18
N LYS A 84 6.70 -2.13 -10.33
CA LYS A 84 5.79 -3.01 -11.08
C LYS A 84 6.65 -3.95 -11.93
N VAL A 85 6.55 -5.24 -11.69
CA VAL A 85 7.30 -6.28 -12.39
C VAL A 85 6.36 -7.03 -13.31
N THR A 86 6.70 -7.07 -14.60
CA THR A 86 5.91 -7.71 -15.66
C THR A 86 6.42 -9.09 -16.06
N ASP A 87 7.65 -9.43 -15.67
CA ASP A 87 8.28 -10.71 -15.96
C ASP A 87 9.40 -11.03 -14.95
N LYS A 88 9.92 -12.26 -15.02
CA LYS A 88 10.92 -12.76 -14.07
C LYS A 88 12.28 -12.04 -14.17
N THR A 89 12.61 -11.41 -15.30
CA THR A 89 13.94 -10.80 -15.50
C THR A 89 14.17 -9.58 -14.63
N ALA A 90 13.10 -8.82 -14.34
CA ALA A 90 13.15 -7.64 -13.48
C ALA A 90 12.94 -7.93 -11.98
N LEU A 91 12.73 -9.20 -11.60
CA LEU A 91 12.39 -9.57 -10.23
C LEU A 91 13.50 -9.25 -9.22
N GLN A 92 14.74 -9.66 -9.53
CA GLN A 92 15.86 -9.51 -8.61
C GLN A 92 16.25 -8.04 -8.39
N SER A 93 16.21 -7.24 -9.46
CA SER A 93 16.47 -5.80 -9.35
C SER A 93 15.38 -5.09 -8.55
N ALA A 94 14.11 -5.45 -8.76
CA ALA A 94 12.99 -4.93 -7.98
C ALA A 94 13.09 -5.26 -6.49
N LEU A 95 13.45 -6.51 -6.14
CA LEU A 95 13.71 -6.90 -4.75
C LEU A 95 14.85 -6.08 -4.14
N THR A 96 15.95 -5.93 -4.86
CA THR A 96 17.11 -5.14 -4.39
C THR A 96 16.71 -3.69 -4.11
N THR A 97 15.95 -3.07 -5.02
CA THR A 97 15.40 -1.72 -4.86
C THR A 97 14.50 -1.60 -3.63
N ALA A 98 13.57 -2.54 -3.44
CA ALA A 98 12.65 -2.50 -2.31
C ALA A 98 13.37 -2.72 -0.96
N PHE A 99 14.33 -3.65 -0.91
CA PHE A 99 15.12 -3.90 0.30
C PHE A 99 16.02 -2.72 0.68
N ALA A 100 16.34 -1.80 -0.23
CA ALA A 100 17.07 -0.57 0.13
C ALA A 100 16.32 0.30 1.16
N TYR A 101 15.00 0.12 1.29
CA TYR A 101 14.14 0.89 2.19
C TYR A 101 13.66 0.11 3.43
N GLY A 102 14.08 -1.15 3.61
CA GLY A 102 13.67 -1.95 4.76
C GLY A 102 14.18 -3.39 4.74
N SER A 103 13.99 -4.09 5.86
CA SER A 103 14.33 -5.51 5.99
C SER A 103 13.23 -6.45 5.50
N THR A 104 12.02 -5.93 5.24
CA THR A 104 10.88 -6.70 4.76
C THR A 104 10.23 -6.04 3.54
N VAL A 105 9.80 -6.87 2.59
CA VAL A 105 9.18 -6.45 1.33
C VAL A 105 7.93 -7.28 1.07
N LEU A 106 6.97 -6.67 0.40
CA LEU A 106 5.77 -7.34 -0.09
C LEU A 106 5.91 -7.61 -1.58
N ILE A 107 5.56 -8.82 -1.98
CA ILE A 107 5.17 -9.15 -3.36
C ILE A 107 3.65 -9.22 -3.39
N GLN A 108 3.02 -8.40 -4.21
CA GLN A 108 1.57 -8.31 -4.29
C GLN A 108 1.10 -8.45 -5.73
N LYS A 109 0.02 -9.20 -5.95
CA LYS A 109 -0.61 -9.29 -7.27
C LYS A 109 -1.07 -7.90 -7.73
N ALA A 110 -0.70 -7.49 -8.94
CA ALA A 110 -1.26 -6.28 -9.52
C ALA A 110 -2.73 -6.51 -9.89
N ILE A 111 -3.60 -5.64 -9.39
CA ILE A 111 -5.02 -5.64 -9.70
C ILE A 111 -5.27 -4.59 -10.79
N ALA A 112 -5.93 -5.00 -11.87
CA ALA A 112 -6.39 -4.07 -12.89
C ALA A 112 -7.69 -3.42 -12.42
N GLY A 113 -7.78 -2.10 -12.55
CA GLY A 113 -8.95 -1.35 -12.13
C GLY A 113 -8.64 0.13 -11.95
N ILE A 114 -9.55 0.81 -11.25
CA ILE A 114 -9.41 2.22 -10.88
C ILE A 114 -9.01 2.33 -9.40
N GLU A 115 -8.17 3.31 -9.08
CA GLU A 115 -7.83 3.62 -7.69
C GLU A 115 -8.88 4.55 -7.11
N ILE A 116 -9.49 4.15 -5.98
CA ILE A 116 -10.51 4.91 -5.28
C ILE A 116 -9.98 5.33 -3.91
N GLY A 117 -10.06 6.62 -3.61
CA GLY A 117 -9.75 7.21 -2.31
C GLY A 117 -11.02 7.63 -1.56
N CYS A 118 -10.95 7.65 -0.23
CA CYS A 118 -12.00 8.21 0.61
C CYS A 118 -11.39 8.81 1.88
N GLY A 119 -11.63 10.11 2.10
CA GLY A 119 -11.23 10.78 3.33
C GLY A 119 -12.19 10.45 4.48
N ILE A 120 -11.65 10.21 5.68
CA ILE A 120 -12.42 10.01 6.91
C ILE A 120 -11.84 10.93 7.98
N LEU A 121 -12.71 11.66 8.70
CA LEU A 121 -12.34 12.57 9.77
C LEU A 121 -13.23 12.34 11.01
N GLY A 122 -12.64 12.27 12.18
CA GLY A 122 -13.35 12.17 13.46
C GLY A 122 -12.85 11.00 14.31
N ASN A 123 -13.43 10.87 15.50
CA ASN A 123 -13.12 9.81 16.47
C ASN A 123 -14.37 8.95 16.70
N GLU A 124 -15.31 9.40 17.53
CA GLU A 124 -16.57 8.69 17.83
C GLU A 124 -17.64 8.95 16.76
N GLN A 125 -17.72 10.19 16.27
CA GLN A 125 -18.57 10.58 15.15
C GLN A 125 -17.70 10.84 13.94
N LEU A 126 -17.95 10.11 12.85
CA LEU A 126 -17.15 10.15 11.64
C LEU A 126 -17.82 11.02 10.57
N THR A 127 -17.04 11.92 9.99
CA THR A 127 -17.34 12.59 8.73
C THR A 127 -16.68 11.80 7.60
N ILE A 128 -17.48 11.35 6.64
CA ILE A 128 -17.01 10.58 5.49
C ILE A 128 -17.04 11.49 4.27
N GLY A 129 -15.89 11.65 3.61
CA GLY A 129 -15.77 12.42 2.38
C GLY A 129 -16.38 11.70 1.18
N ALA A 130 -16.67 12.44 0.11
CA ALA A 130 -16.97 11.82 -1.17
C ALA A 130 -15.75 11.03 -1.66
N CYS A 131 -15.98 9.89 -2.30
CA CYS A 131 -14.89 9.13 -2.90
C CYS A 131 -14.27 9.90 -4.06
N ASP A 132 -12.95 9.82 -4.19
CA ASP A 132 -12.20 10.29 -5.36
C ASP A 132 -11.78 9.10 -6.23
N ALA A 133 -11.66 9.32 -7.54
CA ALA A 133 -11.10 8.35 -8.47
C ALA A 133 -9.87 8.94 -9.15
N ILE A 134 -8.78 8.19 -9.13
CA ILE A 134 -7.54 8.54 -9.83
C ILE A 134 -7.50 7.78 -11.15
N SER A 135 -7.45 8.54 -12.25
CA SER A 135 -7.26 8.01 -13.60
C SER A 135 -5.89 8.42 -14.12
N LEU A 136 -5.13 7.45 -14.61
CA LEU A 136 -3.82 7.65 -15.24
C LEU A 136 -3.93 7.42 -16.73
N VAL A 137 -3.24 8.24 -17.53
CA VAL A 137 -3.20 8.05 -18.98
C VAL A 137 -2.39 6.80 -19.34
N ASP A 138 -1.29 6.54 -18.64
CA ASP A 138 -0.47 5.33 -18.74
C ASP A 138 0.21 5.01 -17.39
N GLY A 139 0.50 3.73 -17.10
CA GLY A 139 1.35 3.34 -15.96
C GLY A 139 0.62 3.04 -14.63
N PHE A 140 1.17 3.51 -13.51
CA PHE A 140 0.62 3.40 -12.15
C PHE A 140 0.95 4.66 -11.34
N PHE A 141 0.25 4.92 -10.22
CA PHE A 141 0.37 6.19 -9.49
C PHE A 141 1.65 6.21 -8.63
N ASP A 142 2.77 6.49 -9.29
CA ASP A 142 4.10 6.53 -8.69
C ASP A 142 4.41 7.86 -7.98
N PHE A 143 5.66 8.05 -7.56
CA PHE A 143 6.07 9.25 -6.85
C PHE A 143 5.97 10.51 -7.72
N GLU A 144 6.35 10.44 -9.00
CA GLU A 144 6.38 11.62 -9.87
C GLU A 144 4.97 12.11 -10.14
N GLU A 145 4.04 11.20 -10.46
CA GLU A 145 2.63 11.57 -10.67
C GLU A 145 1.97 12.16 -9.41
N LYS A 146 2.33 11.67 -8.21
CA LYS A 146 1.78 12.17 -6.95
C LYS A 146 2.10 13.64 -6.66
N TYR A 147 3.26 14.11 -7.09
CA TYR A 147 3.74 15.47 -6.77
C TYR A 147 3.71 16.42 -7.97
N GLN A 148 3.66 15.90 -9.18
CA GLN A 148 3.71 16.70 -10.41
C GLN A 148 2.41 16.66 -11.21
N LEU A 149 1.49 15.71 -10.95
CA LEU A 149 0.19 15.57 -11.60
C LEU A 149 0.28 15.71 -13.14
N ILE A 150 1.28 15.05 -13.73
CA ILE A 150 1.60 15.24 -15.16
C ILE A 150 0.53 14.58 -16.02
N SER A 151 0.06 13.39 -15.64
CA SER A 151 -0.99 12.66 -16.36
C SER A 151 -2.15 12.20 -15.48
N ALA A 152 -2.02 12.28 -14.15
CA ALA A 152 -3.07 11.89 -13.23
C ALA A 152 -4.24 12.89 -13.22
N THR A 153 -5.45 12.42 -13.53
CA THR A 153 -6.70 13.17 -13.33
C THR A 153 -7.42 12.62 -12.11
N ILE A 154 -7.79 13.51 -11.18
CA ILE A 154 -8.55 13.17 -9.97
C ILE A 154 -9.99 13.66 -10.15
N THR A 155 -10.96 12.75 -10.08
CA THR A 155 -12.39 13.06 -10.22
C THR A 155 -13.11 12.89 -8.89
N VAL A 156 -13.86 13.91 -8.46
CA VAL A 156 -14.67 13.89 -7.24
C VAL A 156 -16.08 14.46 -7.54
N PRO A 157 -17.17 13.73 -7.26
CA PRO A 157 -17.20 12.35 -6.77
C PRO A 157 -16.72 11.35 -7.83
N ALA A 158 -16.14 10.24 -7.37
CA ALA A 158 -15.73 9.13 -8.23
C ALA A 158 -16.92 8.65 -9.09
N PRO A 159 -16.73 8.40 -10.40
CA PRO A 159 -17.79 7.94 -11.29
C PRO A 159 -18.08 6.45 -11.10
N LEU A 160 -18.55 6.08 -9.91
CA LEU A 160 -18.92 4.72 -9.55
C LEU A 160 -20.38 4.45 -9.92
N PRO A 161 -20.74 3.21 -10.32
CA PRO A 161 -22.13 2.83 -10.47
C PRO A 161 -22.90 3.06 -9.17
N LEU A 162 -24.16 3.50 -9.28
CA LEU A 162 -25.01 3.83 -8.12
C LEU A 162 -25.35 2.62 -7.21
N ALA A 163 -24.98 1.39 -7.60
CA ALA A 163 -24.97 0.19 -6.75
C ALA A 163 -24.22 -0.96 -7.46
N LEU A 164 -23.66 -1.88 -6.66
CA LEU A 164 -23.39 -3.28 -7.04
C LEU A 164 -24.54 -4.14 -6.48
#